data_AF-A0A972X209-F1
#
_entry.id   AF-A0A972X209-F1
#
_cell.length_a   1.000
_cell.length_b   1.000
_cell.length_c   1.000
_cell.angle_alpha   90.00
_cell.angle_beta   90.00
_cell.angle_gamma   90.00
#
_symmetry.space_group_name_H-M   'P 1'
#
loop_
_entity.id
_entity.type
_entity.pdbx_description
1 polymer ?
#
loop_
_entity_poly.entity_id
_entity_poly.type
_entity_poly.pdbx_seq_one_letter_code
_entity_poly.pdbx_strand_id
1 'polypeptide(L)'
;MIKKLSFFILFSILGVFIASCGNQVCVMGFGSCNAPEKPITTQTNTILTLTAPKTSILTQEPLTFTVTGGTSPFKFEIASGGGTLSNSVSFTTQTTSIYTAPITPGTITINVTDSTVPAKTQGLAVVVGSR
;
A
#
# COMPACT_ATOMS: atom_id res chain seq x y z
N MET A 1 39.08 55.62 -29.98
CA MET A 1 37.83 55.19 -30.67
C MET A 1 37.16 54.18 -29.74
N ILE A 2 36.07 54.47 -28.98
CA ILE A 2 34.66 54.63 -29.41
C ILE A 2 34.25 53.40 -30.26
N LYS A 3 33.22 52.57 -29.96
CA LYS A 3 31.97 52.74 -29.19
C LYS A 3 31.31 51.36 -28.93
N LYS A 4 30.51 51.30 -27.86
CA LYS A 4 29.45 50.34 -27.47
C LYS A 4 28.73 49.60 -28.61
N LEU A 5 28.29 48.36 -28.37
CA LEU A 5 26.87 48.00 -28.50
C LEU A 5 26.49 46.76 -27.66
N SER A 6 25.47 46.93 -26.82
CA SER A 6 24.84 45.93 -25.96
C SER A 6 24.37 44.68 -26.70
N PHE A 7 24.49 43.51 -26.07
CA PHE A 7 23.43 42.50 -26.14
C PHE A 7 23.09 42.04 -24.72
N PHE A 8 21.83 42.25 -24.37
CA PHE A 8 21.24 42.18 -23.04
C PHE A 8 20.31 40.96 -23.05
N ILE A 9 20.71 39.86 -22.42
CA ILE A 9 19.81 38.81 -21.91
C ILE A 9 20.50 38.31 -20.63
N LEU A 10 20.27 38.86 -19.45
CA LEU A 10 19.05 38.78 -18.64
C LEU A 10 18.51 37.35 -18.51
N PHE A 11 19.25 36.47 -17.83
CA PHE A 11 18.63 35.42 -17.02
C PHE A 11 19.43 35.21 -15.74
N SER A 12 19.10 36.08 -14.78
CA SER A 12 19.27 35.86 -13.36
C SER A 12 18.55 34.57 -12.97
N ILE A 13 19.26 33.44 -12.91
CA ILE A 13 18.94 32.39 -11.94
C ILE A 13 20.21 31.62 -11.59
N LEU A 14 20.70 31.90 -10.38
CA LEU A 14 21.31 30.97 -9.44
C LEU A 14 21.96 29.72 -10.07
N GLY A 15 23.29 29.76 -10.21
CA GLY A 15 24.10 28.66 -10.71
C GLY A 15 23.83 27.36 -9.96
N VAL A 16 23.17 26.43 -10.64
CA VAL A 16 23.15 25.02 -10.25
C VAL A 16 24.42 24.40 -10.83
N PHE A 17 25.47 24.35 -10.01
CA PHE A 17 26.66 23.58 -10.29
C PHE A 17 26.31 22.09 -10.18
N ILE A 18 26.21 21.39 -11.32
CA ILE A 18 26.00 19.95 -11.36
C ILE A 18 27.38 19.29 -11.29
N ALA A 19 27.80 18.87 -10.09
CA ALA A 19 28.98 18.02 -9.94
C ALA A 19 28.56 16.56 -10.13
N SER A 20 28.85 15.98 -11.29
CA SER A 20 28.61 14.56 -11.55
C SER A 20 29.77 13.72 -11.03
N CYS A 21 29.56 12.98 -9.95
CA CYS A 21 30.43 11.87 -9.57
C CYS A 21 29.67 10.56 -9.86
N GLY A 22 29.95 9.95 -11.01
CA GLY A 22 29.33 8.68 -11.41
C GLY A 22 27.87 8.77 -11.87
N ASN A 23 27.20 7.61 -11.96
CA ASN A 23 25.89 7.43 -12.61
C ASN A 23 24.69 7.96 -11.81
N GLN A 24 24.90 8.93 -10.91
CA GLN A 24 23.85 9.53 -10.07
C GLN A 24 23.95 11.06 -10.13
N VAL A 25 22.84 11.72 -10.40
CA VAL A 25 22.73 13.18 -10.48
C VAL A 25 22.30 13.71 -9.11
N CYS A 26 23.16 14.52 -8.48
CA CYS A 26 22.82 15.23 -7.25
C CYS A 26 22.53 16.71 -7.56
N VAL A 27 21.31 17.17 -7.30
CA VAL A 27 20.93 18.59 -7.41
C VAL A 27 21.24 19.27 -6.08
N MET A 28 22.32 20.05 -6.00
CA MET A 28 22.70 20.77 -4.77
C MET A 28 21.85 22.04 -4.64
N GLY A 29 20.70 21.97 -3.98
CA GLY A 29 19.80 23.11 -3.76
C GLY A 29 18.51 22.81 -3.01
N PHE A 30 18.07 21.55 -3.03
CA PHE A 30 17.05 21.02 -2.12
C PHE A 30 17.62 19.74 -1.53
N GLY A 31 17.61 19.59 -0.20
CA GLY A 31 18.24 18.48 0.52
C GLY A 31 17.59 17.11 0.30
N SER A 32 17.58 16.62 -0.94
CA SER A 32 17.23 15.24 -1.26
C SER A 32 18.16 14.75 -2.36
N CYS A 33 19.23 14.09 -1.92
CA CYS A 33 19.82 13.04 -2.74
C CYS A 33 18.71 11.99 -2.86
N ASN A 34 18.23 11.72 -4.07
CA ASN A 34 17.47 10.50 -4.29
C ASN A 34 18.43 9.35 -3.93
N ALA A 35 18.34 8.87 -2.69
CA ALA A 35 18.91 7.58 -2.34
C ALA A 35 18.35 6.61 -3.38
N PRO A 36 19.14 5.64 -3.90
CA PRO A 36 18.55 4.56 -4.64
C PRO A 36 17.46 4.01 -3.74
N GLU A 37 16.20 4.26 -4.11
CA GLU A 37 15.06 3.71 -3.41
C GLU A 37 15.35 2.23 -3.35
N LYS A 38 15.55 1.73 -2.12
CA LYS A 38 15.81 0.31 -1.87
C LYS A 38 14.82 -0.42 -2.78
N PRO A 39 15.28 -1.26 -3.73
CA PRO A 39 14.36 -1.94 -4.62
C PRO A 39 13.30 -2.54 -3.72
N ILE A 40 12.04 -2.24 -4.03
CA ILE A 40 10.86 -2.78 -3.38
C ILE A 40 11.06 -4.29 -3.42
N THR A 41 11.62 -4.79 -2.34
CA THR A 41 11.94 -6.19 -2.16
C THR A 41 10.58 -6.72 -1.82
N THR A 42 9.95 -7.37 -2.80
CA THR A 42 8.77 -8.21 -2.62
C THR A 42 9.11 -9.19 -1.52
N GLN A 43 8.87 -8.77 -0.28
CA GLN A 43 9.15 -9.52 0.92
C GLN A 43 8.18 -10.68 0.88
N THR A 44 8.65 -11.79 0.33
CA THR A 44 7.90 -13.03 0.20
C THR A 44 7.86 -13.63 1.60
N ASN A 45 7.02 -13.06 2.47
CA ASN A 45 6.57 -13.77 3.65
C ASN A 45 5.73 -14.92 3.10
N THR A 46 6.32 -16.11 3.01
CA THR A 46 5.69 -17.28 2.39
C THR A 46 4.50 -17.80 3.20
N ILE A 47 4.28 -17.28 4.42
CA ILE A 47 3.14 -17.59 5.26
C ILE A 47 2.08 -16.51 5.04
N LEU A 48 0.94 -16.90 4.45
CA LEU A 48 -0.24 -16.05 4.35
C LEU A 48 -0.81 -15.90 5.77
N THR A 49 -0.92 -14.67 6.25
CA THR A 49 -1.49 -14.37 7.56
C THR A 49 -2.58 -13.32 7.40
N LEU A 50 -3.71 -13.54 8.08
CA LEU A 50 -4.87 -12.66 8.05
C LEU A 50 -5.17 -12.18 9.47
N THR A 51 -5.08 -10.88 9.70
CA THR A 51 -5.18 -10.29 11.03
C THR A 51 -6.19 -9.14 11.04
N ALA A 52 -7.01 -9.06 12.08
CA ALA A 52 -7.93 -7.97 12.34
C ALA A 52 -7.73 -7.40 13.75
N PRO A 53 -7.98 -6.10 13.98
CA PRO A 53 -7.83 -5.48 15.31
C PRO A 53 -8.89 -5.98 16.29
N LYS A 54 -10.02 -6.48 15.79
CA LYS A 54 -11.14 -7.01 16.58
C LYS A 54 -11.75 -8.19 15.84
N THR A 55 -12.12 -9.22 16.59
CA THR A 55 -12.90 -10.36 16.09
C THR A 55 -14.36 -10.31 16.51
N SER A 56 -14.76 -9.26 17.24
CA SER A 56 -16.15 -8.99 17.65
C SER A 56 -16.52 -7.55 17.32
N ILE A 57 -17.55 -7.36 16.50
CA ILE A 57 -18.05 -6.04 16.07
C ILE A 57 -19.57 -6.00 16.19
N LEU A 58 -20.16 -4.81 16.14
CA LEU A 58 -21.61 -4.65 16.12
C LEU A 58 -22.14 -4.66 14.68
N THR A 59 -23.45 -4.84 14.51
CA THR A 59 -24.09 -4.72 13.19
C THR A 59 -23.76 -3.38 12.52
N GLN A 60 -23.56 -3.39 11.20
CA GLN A 60 -23.18 -2.23 10.38
C GLN A 60 -21.84 -1.54 10.75
N GLU A 61 -21.07 -2.07 11.70
CA GLU A 61 -19.73 -1.55 11.99
C GLU A 61 -18.72 -1.98 10.92
N PRO A 62 -17.83 -1.06 10.48
CA PRO A 62 -16.71 -1.42 9.61
C PRO A 62 -15.59 -2.10 10.40
N LEU A 63 -14.96 -3.10 9.79
CA LEU A 63 -13.78 -3.80 10.29
C LEU A 63 -12.71 -3.82 9.20
N THR A 64 -11.57 -3.20 9.50
CA THR A 64 -10.40 -3.27 8.63
C THR A 64 -9.57 -4.49 9.01
N PHE A 65 -9.22 -5.33 8.03
CA PHE A 65 -8.32 -6.45 8.22
C PHE A 65 -7.10 -6.32 7.29
N THR A 66 -6.00 -6.91 7.72
CA THR A 66 -4.70 -6.85 7.05
C THR A 66 -4.24 -8.26 6.72
N VAL A 67 -3.91 -8.47 5.46
CA VAL A 67 -3.23 -9.64 4.94
C VAL A 67 -1.74 -9.32 4.92
N THR A 68 -0.91 -10.19 5.46
CA THR A 68 0.55 -10.10 5.31
C THR A 68 1.09 -11.40 4.73
N GLY A 69 2.16 -11.28 3.94
CA GLY A 69 2.71 -12.42 3.21
C GLY A 69 1.87 -12.87 2.01
N GLY A 70 2.12 -14.09 1.55
CA GLY A 70 1.54 -14.66 0.33
C GLY A 70 2.05 -13.99 -0.95
N THR A 71 1.44 -14.36 -2.07
CA THR A 71 1.72 -13.73 -3.38
C THR A 71 0.46 -13.06 -3.92
N SER A 72 0.60 -11.79 -4.29
CA SER A 72 -0.46 -11.02 -4.97
C SER A 72 -0.59 -11.49 -6.43
N PRO A 73 -1.81 -11.58 -6.99
CA PRO A 73 -3.09 -11.05 -6.50
C PRO A 73 -3.78 -11.89 -5.42
N PHE A 74 -4.41 -11.23 -4.44
CA PHE A 74 -5.25 -11.86 -3.43
C PHE A 74 -6.72 -11.85 -3.83
N LYS A 75 -7.41 -12.97 -3.62
CA LYS A 75 -8.86 -13.10 -3.78
C LYS A 75 -9.52 -13.08 -2.40
N PHE A 76 -10.36 -12.08 -2.16
CA PHE A 76 -11.15 -11.93 -0.94
C PHE A 76 -12.57 -12.43 -1.16
N GLU A 77 -13.08 -13.25 -0.25
CA GLU A 77 -14.46 -13.73 -0.31
C GLU A 77 -15.06 -13.87 1.10
N ILE A 78 -16.37 -13.62 1.21
CA ILE A 78 -17.14 -13.95 2.42
C ILE A 78 -17.56 -15.41 2.27
N ALA A 79 -16.90 -16.31 3.00
CA ALA A 79 -17.15 -17.74 2.93
C ALA A 79 -18.45 -18.15 3.65
N SER A 80 -18.80 -17.44 4.72
CA SER A 80 -20.06 -17.66 5.44
C SER A 80 -20.57 -16.38 6.08
N GLY A 81 -21.89 -16.24 6.17
CA GLY A 81 -22.54 -15.07 6.76
C GLY A 81 -22.94 -14.02 5.71
N GLY A 82 -23.12 -12.77 6.16
CA GLY A 82 -23.47 -11.64 5.31
C GLY A 82 -22.45 -10.50 5.39
N GLY A 83 -22.84 -9.34 4.87
CA GLY A 83 -22.03 -8.11 4.86
C GLY A 83 -21.44 -7.82 3.49
N THR A 84 -20.56 -6.82 3.45
CA THR A 84 -19.94 -6.37 2.20
C THR A 84 -18.44 -6.19 2.38
N LEU A 85 -17.68 -6.55 1.36
CA LEU A 85 -16.24 -6.26 1.27
C LEU A 85 -16.03 -5.07 0.35
N SER A 86 -15.29 -4.09 0.84
CA SER A 86 -14.86 -2.92 0.09
C SER A 86 -13.44 -3.11 -0.46
N ASN A 87 -13.04 -2.23 -1.39
CA ASN A 87 -11.79 -2.32 -2.13
C ASN A 87 -10.58 -2.68 -1.26
N SER A 88 -9.74 -3.57 -1.77
CA SER A 88 -8.47 -3.94 -1.17
C SER A 88 -7.35 -3.02 -1.66
N VAL A 89 -6.52 -2.54 -0.73
CA VAL A 89 -5.32 -1.75 -1.04
C VAL A 89 -4.10 -2.63 -0.78
N SER A 90 -3.35 -2.95 -1.84
CA SER A 90 -2.12 -3.75 -1.75
C SER A 90 -0.92 -2.83 -1.59
N PHE A 91 -0.17 -3.01 -0.52
CA PHE A 91 1.15 -2.47 -0.30
C PHE A 91 2.19 -3.58 -0.52
N THR A 92 3.46 -3.21 -0.67
CA THR A 92 4.60 -4.12 -0.90
C THR A 92 4.64 -5.33 0.02
N THR A 93 4.21 -5.18 1.28
CA THR A 93 4.34 -6.20 2.33
C THR A 93 3.00 -6.62 2.96
N GLN A 94 1.92 -5.92 2.62
CA GLN A 94 0.61 -6.14 3.23
C GLN A 94 -0.53 -5.70 2.30
N THR A 95 -1.68 -6.35 2.38
CA THR A 95 -2.91 -5.90 1.71
C THR A 95 -3.97 -5.63 2.76
N THR A 96 -4.57 -4.45 2.73
CA THR A 96 -5.67 -4.10 3.64
C THR A 96 -6.99 -4.12 2.89
N SER A 97 -8.06 -4.54 3.56
CA SER A 97 -9.43 -4.44 3.04
C SER A 97 -10.39 -4.14 4.19
N ILE A 98 -11.53 -3.56 3.86
CA ILE A 98 -12.56 -3.16 4.81
C ILE A 98 -13.77 -4.06 4.60
N TYR A 99 -14.17 -4.73 5.67
CA TYR A 99 -15.43 -5.45 5.77
C TYR A 99 -16.47 -4.58 6.47
N THR A 100 -17.72 -4.60 6.02
CA THR A 100 -18.85 -3.97 6.71
C THR A 100 -19.82 -5.05 7.16
N ALA A 101 -20.09 -5.10 8.47
CA ALA A 101 -20.98 -6.09 9.05
C ALA A 101 -22.43 -5.92 8.55
N PRO A 102 -23.18 -7.01 8.35
CA PRO A 102 -24.61 -6.94 8.03
C PRO A 102 -25.43 -6.40 9.20
N ILE A 103 -26.71 -6.14 8.94
CA ILE A 103 -27.69 -5.78 9.99
C ILE A 103 -28.10 -6.99 10.85
N THR A 104 -27.88 -8.20 10.35
CA THR A 104 -28.19 -9.44 11.07
C THR A 104 -26.98 -9.90 11.88
N PRO A 105 -27.11 -10.10 13.21
CA PRO A 105 -26.03 -10.63 14.02
C PRO A 105 -25.74 -12.09 13.66
N GLY A 106 -24.49 -12.52 13.88
CA GLY A 106 -24.03 -13.87 13.57
C GLY A 106 -22.51 -13.98 13.41
N THR A 107 -22.02 -15.20 13.19
CA THR A 107 -20.60 -15.44 12.91
C THR A 107 -20.34 -15.42 11.42
N ILE A 108 -19.34 -14.65 11.01
CA ILE A 108 -18.95 -14.42 9.63
C ILE A 108 -17.56 -15.00 9.43
N THR A 109 -17.32 -15.64 8.30
CA THR A 109 -16.00 -16.12 7.91
C THR A 109 -15.56 -15.44 6.63
N ILE A 110 -14.41 -14.78 6.66
CA ILE A 110 -13.80 -14.13 5.49
C ILE A 110 -12.59 -14.96 5.09
N ASN A 111 -12.55 -15.43 3.85
CA ASN A 111 -11.42 -16.16 3.29
C ASN A 111 -10.60 -15.25 2.38
N VAL A 112 -9.30 -15.41 2.46
CA VAL A 112 -8.33 -14.79 1.56
C VAL A 112 -7.50 -15.88 0.94
N THR A 113 -7.49 -15.94 -0.39
CA THR A 113 -6.67 -16.88 -1.16
C THR A 113 -5.59 -16.12 -1.92
N ASP A 114 -4.36 -16.59 -1.83
CA ASP A 114 -3.24 -16.02 -2.60
C ASP A 114 -3.11 -16.66 -4.00
N SER A 115 -2.23 -16.10 -4.83
CA SER A 115 -1.99 -16.60 -6.19
C SER A 115 -0.86 -17.63 -6.29
N THR A 116 -0.39 -18.20 -5.17
CA THR A 116 0.70 -19.20 -5.22
C THR A 116 0.22 -20.53 -5.78
N VAL A 117 1.16 -21.42 -6.10
CA VAL A 117 0.86 -22.78 -6.55
C VAL A 117 1.68 -23.76 -5.69
N PRO A 118 1.04 -24.54 -4.80
CA PRO A 118 -0.39 -24.56 -4.50
C PRO A 118 -0.87 -23.28 -3.78
N ALA A 119 -2.09 -22.84 -4.08
CA ALA A 119 -2.66 -21.64 -3.49
C ALA A 119 -2.87 -21.80 -1.98
N LYS A 120 -2.61 -20.73 -1.23
CA LYS A 120 -2.82 -20.69 0.22
C LYS A 120 -4.09 -19.92 0.52
N THR A 121 -4.92 -20.48 1.40
CA THR A 121 -6.17 -19.84 1.85
C THR A 121 -6.13 -19.67 3.36
N GLN A 122 -6.42 -18.46 3.84
CA GLN A 122 -6.58 -18.16 5.25
C GLN A 122 -7.99 -17.63 5.54
N GLY A 123 -8.61 -18.16 6.59
CA GLY A 123 -9.91 -17.73 7.07
C GLY A 123 -9.80 -16.87 8.33
N LEU A 124 -10.64 -15.85 8.42
CA LEU A 124 -10.85 -15.04 9.62
C LEU A 124 -12.32 -15.12 10.04
N ALA A 125 -12.56 -15.59 11.25
CA ALA A 125 -13.89 -15.59 11.85
C ALA A 125 -14.13 -14.29 12.64
N VAL A 126 -15.27 -13.65 12.41
CA VAL A 126 -15.71 -12.42 13.06
C VAL A 126 -17.12 -12.61 13.60
N VAL A 127 -17.33 -12.31 14.88
CA VAL A 127 -18.65 -12.35 15.52
C VAL A 127 -19.30 -10.97 15.43
N VAL A 128 -20.50 -10.93 14.87
CA VAL A 128 -21.32 -9.72 14.76
C VAL A 128 -22.41 -9.77 15.82
N GLY A 129 -22.35 -8.86 16.79
CA GLY A 129 -23.37 -8.67 17.83
C GLY A 129 -24.43 -7.65 17.44
N SER A 130 -25.60 -7.69 18.08
CA SER A 130 -26.62 -6.65 17.96
C SER A 130 -26.15 -5.33 18.60
N ARG A 131 -26.53 -4.20 18.01
CA ARG A 131 -26.36 -2.87 18.61
C ARG A 131 -27.28 -2.65 19.81
#